data_AF-A0A529VLT4-F1
#
_entry.id   AF-A0A529VLT4-F1
#
_cell.length_a   1.000
_cell.length_b   1.000
_cell.length_c   1.000
_cell.angle_alpha   90.00
_cell.angle_beta   90.00
_cell.angle_gamma   90.00
#
_symmetry.space_group_name_H-M   'P 1'
#
loop_
_entity.id
_entity.type
_entity.pdbx_description
1 polymer ?
#
loop_
_entity_poly.entity_id
_entity_poly.type
_entity_poly.pdbx_seq_one_letter_code
_entity_poly.pdbx_strand_id
1 'polypeptide(L)'
;MTIYGWIQILLYCGILLLLVKPLGGYMFRVFNGDRTLLSPIIVPIERGLYRLAGTSDREEQHWAVYTTGMLLFNLAGFLVLYALQRLQGALPYNPAGMTAVEPGLAFNTAASFVTNTNWQNYGGESTMSYLVQMAGLTVQNFVSAATGIAIAVALIRGFARASGKSIGNFWVDLT
;
A
#
# COMPACT_ATOMS: atom_id res chain seq x y z
N MET A 1 -37.48 -6.68 1.58
CA MET A 1 -36.65 -5.65 0.92
C MET A 1 -37.51 -4.40 0.72
N THR A 2 -37.13 -3.26 1.30
CA THR A 2 -37.90 -2.00 1.20
C THR A 2 -37.51 -1.24 -0.08
N ILE A 3 -38.38 -0.34 -0.56
CA ILE A 3 -38.08 0.52 -1.72
C ILE A 3 -36.84 1.39 -1.48
N TYR A 4 -36.64 1.85 -0.24
CA TYR A 4 -35.44 2.59 0.17
C TYR A 4 -34.16 1.76 0.01
N GLY A 5 -34.18 0.46 0.37
CA GLY A 5 -33.05 -0.42 0.18
C GLY A 5 -32.68 -0.60 -1.30
N TRP A 6 -33.68 -0.75 -2.17
CA TRP A 6 -33.46 -0.81 -3.62
C TRP A 6 -32.85 0.48 -4.18
N ILE A 7 -33.36 1.64 -3.76
CA ILE A 7 -32.83 2.94 -4.18
C ILE A 7 -31.37 3.09 -3.72
N GLN A 8 -31.04 2.71 -2.49
CA GLN A 8 -29.67 2.77 -1.97
C GLN A 8 -28.70 1.90 -2.78
N ILE A 9 -29.09 0.66 -3.11
CA ILE A 9 -28.27 -0.25 -3.92
C ILE A 9 -28.05 0.32 -5.32
N LEU A 10 -29.11 0.77 -5.98
CA LEU A 10 -29.01 1.33 -7.33
C LEU A 10 -28.18 2.61 -7.37
N LEU A 11 -28.33 3.49 -6.38
CA LEU A 11 -27.55 4.71 -6.27
C LEU A 11 -26.07 4.40 -6.02
N TYR A 12 -25.77 3.49 -5.10
CA TYR A 12 -24.40 3.05 -4.82
C TYR A 12 -23.73 2.46 -6.06
N CYS A 13 -24.38 1.50 -6.73
CA CYS A 13 -23.85 0.89 -7.94
C CYS A 13 -23.69 1.92 -9.08
N GLY A 14 -24.65 2.83 -9.24
CA GLY A 14 -24.60 3.90 -10.23
C GLY A 14 -23.38 4.81 -10.02
N ILE A 15 -23.15 5.28 -8.79
CA ILE A 15 -22.00 6.11 -8.45
C ILE A 15 -20.69 5.34 -8.67
N LEU A 16 -20.62 4.07 -8.24
CA LEU A 16 -19.43 3.24 -8.41
C LEU A 16 -19.06 3.10 -9.89
N LEU A 17 -20.02 2.75 -10.75
CA LEU A 17 -19.78 2.61 -12.19
C LEU A 17 -19.35 3.93 -12.85
N LEU A 18 -19.89 5.06 -12.40
CA LEU A 18 -19.49 6.38 -12.89
C LEU A 18 -18.03 6.71 -12.52
N LEU A 19 -17.54 6.26 -11.36
CA LEU A 19 -16.17 6.50 -10.89
C LEU A 19 -15.14 5.54 -11.48
N VAL A 20 -15.54 4.33 -11.88
CA VAL A 20 -14.62 3.32 -12.45
C VAL A 20 -13.91 3.83 -13.69
N LYS A 21 -14.63 4.49 -14.62
CA LYS A 21 -14.04 4.94 -15.90
C LYS A 21 -12.96 6.03 -15.74
N PRO A 22 -13.20 7.15 -15.00
CA PRO A 22 -12.16 8.17 -14.83
C PRO A 22 -10.97 7.65 -14.03
N LEU A 23 -11.20 6.89 -12.96
CA LEU A 23 -10.12 6.35 -12.12
C LEU A 23 -9.32 5.28 -12.88
N GLY A 24 -9.99 4.33 -13.53
CA GLY A 24 -9.34 3.28 -14.31
C GLY A 24 -8.54 3.84 -15.49
N GLY A 25 -9.06 4.85 -16.17
CA GLY A 25 -8.33 5.55 -17.23
C GLY A 25 -7.09 6.29 -16.72
N TYR A 26 -7.16 6.87 -15.52
CA TYR A 26 -5.99 7.46 -14.86
C TYR A 26 -4.95 6.38 -14.50
N MET A 27 -5.36 5.31 -13.83
CA MET A 27 -4.46 4.20 -13.44
C MET A 27 -3.77 3.58 -14.67
N PHE A 28 -4.52 3.35 -15.75
CA PHE A 28 -3.95 2.85 -17.01
C PHE A 28 -2.82 3.73 -17.54
N ARG A 29 -3.01 5.05 -17.53
CA ARG A 29 -1.97 6.00 -17.96
C ARG A 29 -0.76 5.96 -17.04
N VAL A 30 -0.96 5.95 -15.73
CA VAL A 30 0.12 5.87 -14.73
C VAL A 30 0.97 4.61 -14.96
N PHE A 31 0.34 3.44 -15.00
CA PHE A 31 1.07 2.16 -15.11
C PHE A 31 1.67 1.88 -16.50
N ASN A 32 1.26 2.62 -17.53
CA ASN A 32 1.91 2.62 -18.84
C ASN A 32 3.01 3.68 -18.99
N GLY A 33 3.19 4.56 -18.00
CA GLY A 33 4.15 5.65 -18.07
C GLY A 33 3.71 6.81 -18.97
N ASP A 34 2.42 6.93 -19.27
CA ASP A 34 1.86 8.05 -20.02
C ASP A 34 1.85 9.33 -19.17
N ARG A 35 1.92 10.50 -19.81
CA ARG A 35 1.78 11.78 -19.10
C ARG A 35 0.37 11.93 -18.51
N THR A 36 0.32 12.14 -17.20
CA THR A 36 -0.87 12.53 -16.46
C THR A 36 -0.83 14.01 -16.08
N LEU A 37 -1.92 14.53 -15.52
CA LEU A 37 -2.00 15.92 -15.05
C LEU A 37 -0.99 16.24 -13.94
N LEU A 38 -0.63 15.23 -13.13
CA LEU A 38 0.30 15.37 -12.01
C LEU A 38 1.76 15.08 -12.41
N SER A 39 1.99 14.52 -13.60
CA SER A 39 3.34 14.17 -14.07
C SER A 39 4.36 15.32 -13.99
N PRO A 40 4.05 16.59 -14.28
CA PRO A 40 5.03 17.68 -14.20
C PRO A 40 5.60 17.90 -12.79
N ILE A 41 4.85 17.53 -11.75
CA ILE A 41 5.24 17.72 -10.35
C ILE A 41 5.82 16.44 -9.77
N ILE A 42 5.16 15.30 -10.01
CA ILE A 42 5.51 14.03 -9.35
C ILE A 42 6.72 13.36 -10.01
N VAL A 43 6.81 13.34 -11.34
CA VAL A 43 7.91 12.65 -12.06
C VAL A 43 9.30 13.18 -11.68
N PRO A 44 9.54 14.50 -11.51
CA PRO A 44 10.82 14.99 -11.02
C PRO A 44 11.17 14.47 -9.61
N ILE A 45 10.16 14.35 -8.73
CA ILE A 45 10.32 13.87 -7.35
C ILE A 45 10.64 12.37 -7.37
N GLU A 46 9.87 11.57 -8.11
CA GLU A 46 10.12 10.14 -8.32
C GLU A 46 11.53 9.90 -8.83
N ARG A 47 11.97 10.63 -9.87
CA ARG A 47 13.33 10.50 -10.41
C ARG A 47 14.40 10.85 -9.38
N GLY A 48 14.15 11.81 -8.50
CA GLY A 48 15.02 12.11 -7.37
C GLY A 48 15.11 10.94 -6.40
N LEU A 49 13.96 10.38 -6.00
CA LEU A 49 13.89 9.23 -5.10
C LEU A 49 14.52 7.98 -5.71
N TYR A 50 14.25 7.68 -6.98
CA TYR A 50 14.85 6.55 -7.69
C TYR A 50 16.37 6.66 -7.75
N ARG A 51 16.90 7.86 -8.05
CA ARG A 51 18.35 8.11 -8.04
C ARG A 51 18.97 7.91 -6.66
N LEU A 52 18.29 8.36 -5.59
CA LEU A 52 18.75 8.16 -4.22
C LEU A 52 18.70 6.68 -3.80
N ALA A 53 17.68 5.95 -4.26
CA ALA A 53 17.53 4.52 -4.03
C ALA A 53 18.41 3.64 -4.95
N GLY A 54 19.12 4.25 -5.91
CA GLY A 54 19.96 3.54 -6.88
C GLY A 54 19.18 2.69 -7.89
N THR A 55 17.90 3.01 -8.13
CA THR A 55 17.03 2.34 -9.10
C THR A 55 16.69 3.28 -10.25
N SER A 56 16.12 2.74 -11.35
CA SER A 56 15.61 3.53 -12.47
C SER A 56 14.23 3.06 -12.90
N ASP A 57 13.40 4.04 -13.29
CA ASP A 57 12.13 3.86 -14.00
C ASP A 57 12.23 3.02 -15.30
N ARG A 58 13.44 2.83 -15.84
CA ARG A 58 13.70 2.07 -17.06
C ARG A 58 14.11 0.62 -16.82
N GLU A 59 14.42 0.24 -15.58
CA GLU A 59 14.84 -1.12 -15.28
C GLU A 59 13.64 -2.06 -15.24
N GLU A 60 13.62 -3.04 -16.13
CA GLU A 60 12.61 -4.09 -16.09
C GLU A 60 13.13 -5.30 -15.31
N GLN A 61 12.28 -5.83 -14.42
CA GLN A 61 12.58 -6.95 -13.54
C GLN A 61 11.94 -8.24 -14.05
N HIS A 62 12.70 -9.33 -13.96
CA HIS A 62 12.15 -10.68 -14.05
C HIS A 62 11.25 -10.96 -12.83
N TRP A 63 10.26 -11.85 -12.97
CA TRP A 63 9.27 -12.11 -11.92
C TRP A 63 9.90 -12.46 -10.57
N ALA A 64 11.00 -13.22 -10.57
CA ALA A 64 11.70 -13.59 -9.35
C ALA A 64 12.22 -12.36 -8.59
N VAL A 65 12.85 -11.40 -9.28
CA VAL A 65 13.37 -10.17 -8.67
C VAL A 65 12.21 -9.32 -8.15
N TYR A 66 11.13 -9.21 -8.92
CA TYR A 66 9.92 -8.48 -8.54
C TYR A 66 9.30 -9.05 -7.26
N THR A 67 9.08 -10.36 -7.20
CA THR A 67 8.53 -11.05 -6.03
C THR A 67 9.45 -10.94 -4.81
N THR A 68 10.77 -11.10 -5.00
CA THR A 68 11.72 -10.93 -3.90
C THR A 68 11.70 -9.51 -3.34
N GLY A 69 11.69 -8.48 -4.20
CA GLY A 69 11.57 -7.08 -3.78
C GLY A 69 10.29 -6.84 -2.97
N MET A 70 9.17 -7.35 -3.47
CA MET A 70 7.87 -7.27 -2.80
C MET A 70 7.87 -7.96 -1.42
N LEU A 71 8.43 -9.17 -1.31
CA LEU A 71 8.50 -9.89 -0.04
C LEU A 71 9.40 -9.18 0.97
N LEU A 72 10.58 -8.71 0.54
CA LEU A 72 11.52 -7.99 1.40
C LEU A 72 10.94 -6.66 1.89
N PHE A 73 10.22 -5.93 1.03
CA PHE A 73 9.55 -4.70 1.40
C PHE A 73 8.47 -4.93 2.48
N ASN A 74 7.62 -5.94 2.29
CA ASN A 74 6.58 -6.27 3.28
C ASN A 74 7.18 -6.79 4.59
N LEU A 75 8.27 -7.57 4.52
CA LEU A 75 9.00 -8.00 5.71
C LEU A 75 9.59 -6.81 6.48
N ALA A 76 10.19 -5.85 5.76
CA ALA A 76 10.70 -4.62 6.39
C ALA A 76 9.56 -3.81 7.04
N GLY A 77 8.43 -3.65 6.34
CA GLY A 77 7.23 -2.99 6.88
C GLY A 77 6.71 -3.67 8.14
N PHE A 78 6.67 -5.01 8.15
CA PHE A 78 6.31 -5.82 9.31
C PHE A 78 7.25 -5.56 10.49
N LEU A 79 8.57 -5.62 10.28
CA LEU A 79 9.56 -5.43 11.33
C LEU A 79 9.49 -4.01 11.92
N VAL A 80 9.32 -2.99 11.07
CA VAL A 80 9.17 -1.60 11.50
C VAL A 80 7.90 -1.41 12.32
N LEU A 81 6.76 -1.90 11.85
CA LEU A 81 5.49 -1.78 12.59
C LEU A 81 5.52 -2.58 13.90
N TYR A 82 6.13 -3.76 13.91
CA TYR A 82 6.34 -4.54 15.12
C TYR A 82 7.21 -3.76 16.13
N ALA A 83 8.33 -3.22 15.68
CA ALA A 83 9.23 -2.42 16.52
C ALA A 83 8.55 -1.17 17.08
N LEU A 84 7.79 -0.44 16.26
CA LEU A 84 7.02 0.74 16.71
C LEU A 84 6.08 0.38 17.87
N GLN A 85 5.35 -0.73 17.77
CA GLN A 85 4.44 -1.19 18.83
C GLN A 85 5.19 -1.65 20.09
N ARG A 86 6.30 -2.38 19.93
CA ARG A 86 7.11 -2.88 21.06
C ARG A 86 7.86 -1.77 21.79
N LEU A 87 8.21 -0.69 21.09
CA LEU A 87 8.96 0.43 21.63
C LEU A 87 8.06 1.64 21.96
N GLN A 88 6.74 1.58 21.72
CA GLN A 88 5.87 2.76 21.79
C GLN A 88 5.91 3.51 23.12
N GLY A 89 6.20 2.82 24.23
CA GLY A 89 6.31 3.45 25.55
C GLY A 89 7.44 4.48 25.65
N ALA A 90 8.48 4.35 24.83
CA ALA A 90 9.60 5.29 24.79
C ALA A 90 9.53 6.27 23.61
N LEU A 91 8.54 6.12 22.71
CA LEU A 91 8.43 6.91 21.50
C LEU A 91 7.62 8.21 21.74
N PRO A 92 7.87 9.27 20.96
CA PRO A 92 7.11 10.52 21.05
C PRO A 92 5.66 10.34 20.61
N TYR A 93 4.84 11.38 20.79
CA TYR A 93 3.40 11.37 20.48
C TYR A 93 2.61 10.29 21.23
N ASN A 94 2.90 10.16 22.52
CA ASN A 94 2.22 9.26 23.44
C ASN A 94 1.68 10.02 24.68
N PRO A 95 0.71 10.93 24.50
CA PRO A 95 0.19 11.75 25.61
C PRO A 95 -0.54 10.94 26.68
N ALA A 96 -1.09 9.78 26.30
CA ALA A 96 -1.80 8.88 27.19
C ALA A 96 -0.87 7.90 27.94
N GLY A 97 0.44 7.93 27.69
CA GLY A 97 1.40 7.07 28.38
C GLY A 97 1.25 5.57 28.08
N MET A 98 0.83 5.22 26.85
CA MET A 98 0.69 3.83 26.40
C MET A 98 2.01 3.08 26.56
N THR A 99 1.96 1.87 27.12
CA THR A 99 3.14 1.03 27.32
C THR A 99 3.39 0.13 26.11
N ALA A 100 4.49 -0.62 26.09
CA ALA A 100 4.82 -1.54 25.00
C ALA A 100 3.69 -2.57 24.76
N VAL A 101 3.18 -2.66 23.53
CA VAL A 101 2.12 -3.63 23.15
C VAL A 101 2.63 -5.04 23.33
N GLU A 102 1.92 -5.91 24.04
CA GLU A 102 2.30 -7.32 24.25
C GLU A 102 2.82 -8.01 22.95
N PRO A 103 3.92 -8.79 23.00
CA PRO A 103 4.56 -9.36 21.81
C PRO A 103 3.65 -10.11 20.83
N GLY A 104 2.75 -10.97 21.31
CA GLY A 104 1.81 -11.71 20.46
C GLY A 104 0.81 -10.79 19.78
N LEU A 105 0.29 -9.79 20.50
CA LEU A 105 -0.58 -8.76 19.96
C LEU A 105 0.12 -7.86 18.93
N ALA A 106 1.36 -7.45 19.22
CA ALA A 106 2.16 -6.65 18.31
C ALA A 106 2.47 -7.40 17.00
N PHE A 107 2.77 -8.70 17.11
CA PHE A 107 2.96 -9.59 15.96
C PHE A 107 1.69 -9.71 15.14
N ASN A 108 0.56 -10.01 15.78
CA ASN A 108 -0.72 -10.18 15.10
C ASN A 108 -1.14 -8.90 14.37
N THR A 109 -1.06 -7.76 15.05
CA THR A 109 -1.36 -6.45 14.46
C THR A 109 -0.42 -6.11 13.30
N ALA A 110 0.89 -6.33 13.46
CA ALA A 110 1.84 -6.06 12.39
C ALA A 110 1.58 -6.94 11.15
N ALA A 111 1.34 -8.24 11.33
CA ALA A 111 0.99 -9.15 10.25
C ALA A 111 -0.31 -8.71 9.57
N SER A 112 -1.35 -8.45 10.36
CA SER A 112 -2.67 -8.05 9.91
C SER A 112 -2.67 -6.80 9.01
N PHE A 113 -1.91 -5.77 9.37
CA PHE A 113 -1.84 -4.53 8.59
C PHE A 113 -0.95 -4.67 7.34
N VAL A 114 0.15 -5.42 7.42
CA VAL A 114 1.00 -5.72 6.25
C VAL A 114 0.26 -6.59 5.23
N THR A 115 -0.59 -7.51 5.70
CA THR A 115 -1.45 -8.34 4.83
C THR A 115 -2.73 -7.63 4.39
N ASN A 116 -2.85 -6.31 4.59
CA ASN A 116 -4.02 -5.50 4.23
C ASN A 116 -5.35 -6.05 4.78
N THR A 117 -5.29 -6.75 5.92
CA THR A 117 -6.45 -7.38 6.56
C THR A 117 -7.04 -6.47 7.62
N ASN A 118 -6.19 -5.78 8.37
CA ASN A 118 -6.56 -4.82 9.41
C ASN A 118 -7.49 -5.41 10.48
N TRP A 119 -7.35 -6.70 10.76
CA TRP A 119 -7.84 -7.35 11.97
C TRP A 119 -7.34 -6.62 13.23
N GLN A 120 -8.24 -6.41 14.17
CA GLN A 120 -7.98 -5.72 15.44
C GLN A 120 -8.63 -6.51 16.59
N ASN A 121 -7.80 -7.05 17.47
CA ASN A 121 -8.19 -7.70 18.73
C ASN A 121 -7.76 -6.87 19.96
N TYR A 122 -7.74 -5.54 19.80
CA TYR A 122 -7.33 -4.57 20.82
C TYR A 122 -8.23 -3.33 20.76
N GLY A 123 -8.32 -2.58 21.86
CA GLY A 123 -8.95 -1.26 21.87
C GLY A 123 -7.96 -0.21 21.36
N GLY A 124 -8.29 0.48 20.26
CA GLY A 124 -7.37 1.42 19.62
C GLY A 124 -6.96 2.56 20.56
N GLU A 125 -7.93 3.14 21.25
CA GLU A 125 -7.77 4.25 22.18
C GLU A 125 -7.10 3.86 23.51
N SER A 126 -7.05 2.57 23.85
CA SER A 126 -6.49 2.05 25.09
C SER A 126 -5.17 1.31 24.92
N THR A 127 -4.78 0.99 23.68
CA THR A 127 -3.62 0.16 23.37
C THR A 127 -2.56 0.88 22.55
N MET A 128 -2.94 1.72 21.58
CA MET A 128 -2.02 2.27 20.58
C MET A 128 -1.79 3.77 20.78
N SER A 129 -0.53 4.16 20.92
CA SER A 129 -0.11 5.58 20.89
C SER A 129 -0.38 6.23 19.54
N TYR A 130 -0.42 7.57 19.52
CA TYR A 130 -0.71 8.30 18.28
C TYR A 130 0.37 8.07 17.22
N LEU A 131 1.63 7.93 17.62
CA LEU A 131 2.71 7.63 16.69
C LEU A 131 2.50 6.28 15.99
N VAL A 132 2.11 5.23 16.72
CA VAL A 132 1.87 3.92 16.14
C VAL A 132 0.71 3.97 15.14
N GLN A 133 -0.38 4.68 15.48
CA GLN A 133 -1.52 4.83 14.56
C GLN A 133 -1.14 5.61 13.30
N MET A 134 -0.42 6.73 13.44
CA MET A 134 -0.06 7.62 12.35
C MET A 134 1.09 7.10 11.49
N ALA A 135 2.22 6.74 12.08
CA ALA A 135 3.45 6.36 11.37
C ALA A 135 3.60 4.85 11.18
N GLY A 136 2.78 4.04 11.87
CA GLY A 136 2.76 2.59 11.71
C GLY A 136 1.56 2.13 10.90
N LEU A 137 0.39 2.12 11.52
CA LEU A 137 -0.84 1.55 10.96
C LEU A 137 -1.28 2.25 9.67
N THR A 138 -1.27 3.59 9.67
CA THR A 138 -1.69 4.37 8.49
C THR A 138 -0.72 4.17 7.34
N VAL A 139 0.60 4.13 7.58
CA VAL A 139 1.59 3.83 6.54
C VAL A 139 1.32 2.45 5.93
N GLN A 140 1.06 1.43 6.75
CA GLN A 140 0.71 0.10 6.26
C GLN A 140 -0.59 0.06 5.45
N ASN A 141 -1.60 0.87 5.78
CA ASN A 141 -2.83 0.98 4.97
C ASN A 141 -2.56 1.44 3.54
N PHE A 142 -1.55 2.30 3.33
CA PHE A 142 -1.16 2.72 1.99
C PHE A 142 -0.31 1.66 1.30
N VAL A 143 0.77 1.21 1.95
CA VAL A 143 1.77 0.40 1.26
C VAL A 143 1.33 -1.04 1.04
N SER A 144 0.43 -1.59 1.88
CA SER A 144 -0.15 -2.92 1.66
C SER A 144 -1.16 -2.90 0.50
N ALA A 145 -1.97 -1.85 0.40
CA ALA A 145 -2.88 -1.64 -0.73
C ALA A 145 -2.12 -1.41 -2.04
N ALA A 146 -1.09 -0.56 -2.02
CA ALA A 146 -0.20 -0.31 -3.17
C ALA A 146 0.48 -1.60 -3.64
N THR A 147 0.98 -2.43 -2.71
CA THR A 147 1.53 -3.76 -3.02
C THR A 147 0.52 -4.63 -3.77
N GLY A 148 -0.74 -4.68 -3.31
CA GLY A 148 -1.81 -5.44 -3.97
C GLY A 148 -2.09 -4.95 -5.40
N ILE A 149 -2.15 -3.64 -5.60
CA ILE A 149 -2.34 -3.03 -6.93
C ILE A 149 -1.14 -3.33 -7.84
N ALA A 150 0.09 -3.18 -7.34
CA ALA A 150 1.30 -3.46 -8.09
C ALA A 150 1.35 -4.91 -8.59
N ILE A 151 0.97 -5.88 -7.76
CA ILE A 151 0.88 -7.29 -8.17
C ILE A 151 -0.20 -7.49 -9.26
N ALA A 152 -1.37 -6.86 -9.11
CA ALA A 152 -2.44 -6.96 -10.11
C ALA A 152 -1.98 -6.41 -11.46
N VAL A 153 -1.25 -5.29 -11.48
CA VAL A 153 -0.65 -4.72 -12.69
C VAL A 153 0.41 -5.63 -13.29
N ALA A 154 1.29 -6.19 -12.47
CA ALA A 154 2.31 -7.13 -12.93
C ALA A 154 1.68 -8.38 -13.57
N LEU A 155 0.58 -8.88 -13.01
CA LEU A 155 -0.19 -9.98 -13.59
C LEU A 155 -0.84 -9.60 -14.93
N ILE A 156 -1.48 -8.42 -15.00
CA ILE A 156 -2.04 -7.89 -16.25
C ILE A 156 -0.97 -7.79 -17.35
N ARG A 157 0.22 -7.27 -17.00
CA ARG A 157 1.37 -7.20 -17.93
C ARG A 157 1.84 -8.58 -18.38
N GLY A 158 1.82 -9.57 -17.48
CA GLY A 158 2.13 -10.96 -17.78
C GLY A 158 1.20 -11.58 -18.83
N PHE A 159 -0.08 -11.21 -18.84
CA PHE A 159 -1.03 -11.64 -19.88
C PHE A 159 -0.94 -10.81 -21.17
N ALA A 160 -0.72 -9.50 -21.06
CA ALA A 160 -0.76 -8.59 -22.20
C ALA A 160 0.52 -8.63 -23.07
N ARG A 161 1.69 -8.92 -22.48
CA ARG A 161 2.98 -8.90 -23.19
C ARG A 161 3.27 -10.26 -23.82
N ALA A 162 3.41 -10.32 -25.16
CA ALA A 162 3.82 -11.54 -25.85
C ALA A 162 5.34 -11.78 -25.72
N SER A 163 5.74 -12.96 -25.23
CA SER A 163 7.15 -13.39 -25.08
C SER A 163 8.05 -12.48 -24.22
N GLY A 164 7.45 -11.67 -23.33
CA GLY A 164 8.21 -10.83 -22.40
C GLY A 164 8.90 -11.64 -21.30
N LYS A 165 10.16 -11.30 -20.99
CA LYS A 165 10.92 -11.91 -19.87
C LYS A 165 10.76 -11.13 -18.55
N SER A 166 9.98 -10.05 -18.56
CA SER A 166 9.89 -9.05 -17.50
C SER A 166 8.44 -8.62 -17.26
N ILE A 167 8.14 -8.23 -16.01
CA ILE A 167 6.79 -7.84 -15.58
C ILE A 167 6.69 -6.40 -15.07
N GLY A 168 7.72 -5.59 -15.31
CA GLY A 168 7.83 -4.21 -14.83
C GLY A 168 8.85 -4.08 -13.69
N ASN A 169 8.63 -3.16 -12.76
CA ASN A 169 9.56 -2.90 -11.66
C ASN A 169 8.76 -2.64 -10.39
N PHE A 170 8.95 -3.49 -9.38
CA PHE A 170 8.17 -3.41 -8.14
C PHE A 170 8.27 -2.04 -7.47
N TRP A 171 9.46 -1.44 -7.46
CA TRP A 171 9.69 -0.15 -6.81
C TRP A 171 8.98 0.99 -7.51
N VAL A 172 8.89 0.93 -8.85
CA VAL A 172 8.19 1.92 -9.67
C VAL A 172 6.68 1.72 -9.58
N ASP A 173 6.21 0.48 -9.54
CA ASP A 173 4.78 0.18 -9.43
C ASP A 173 4.21 0.46 -8.03
N LEU A 174 5.07 0.53 -7.01
CA LEU A 174 4.72 0.83 -5.62
C LEU A 174 4.59 2.35 -5.35
N THR A 175 5.36 3.18 -6.05
CA THR A 175 5.45 4.64 -5.82
C THR A 175 4.68 5.43 -6.84
#